data_AF-A0A7K1SPI5-F1
#
_entry.id   AF-A0A7K1SPI5-F1
#
_cell.length_a   1.000
_cell.length_b   1.000
_cell.length_c   1.000
_cell.angle_alpha   90.00
_cell.angle_beta   90.00
_cell.angle_gamma   90.00
#
_symmetry.space_group_name_H-M   'P 1'
#
loop_
_entity.id
_entity.type
_entity.pdbx_description
1 polymer ?
#
loop_
_entity_poly.entity_id
_entity_poly.type
_entity_poly.pdbx_seq_one_letter_code
_entity_poly.pdbx_strand_id
1 'polypeptide(L)'
;MYRNLYLLLPVSLLALFSCNSQPDQITITPFPSTKNTGKSSRSMPDSIASYQPVFGAAGTARQFPFGQLNQTNTTLRLKKVTLNGKLWITYQYDDQNRLIERTNYYTDGQHIYVQLSYSYTSNGLVQVASKLNKEAPFTEGSPKNNDLLPSRTIAYSPIDKGIAGLTKTTNTVFIDWYQKAGVAQSHLGFSPTGAYIWSGTIDDQGKRTDGITYRRNEVGNILWARSVAPLDYWAVDYFAYDMKPNPFRTTGDSEMVDMSDLLSFNTTNPNNVVTRQTINQPGAVDSWRYEYTYRPDGYPSQMKSYRGGDFINTVEYTYNQ
;
A
#
# COMPACT_ATOMS: atom_id res chain seq x y z
N MET A 1 -45.28 -0.62 66.09
CA MET A 1 -44.37 -0.27 67.20
C MET A 1 -42.98 -0.06 66.61
N TYR A 2 -42.44 1.14 66.78
CA TYR A 2 -41.15 1.60 66.28
C TYR A 2 -39.97 0.84 66.91
N ARG A 3 -38.91 0.58 66.14
CA ARG A 3 -37.54 0.92 66.55
C ARG A 3 -36.57 0.93 65.38
N ASN A 4 -36.20 2.15 64.99
CA ASN A 4 -34.95 2.50 64.36
C ASN A 4 -33.77 2.08 65.24
N LEU A 5 -32.67 1.61 64.64
CA LEU A 5 -31.34 1.87 65.17
C LEU A 5 -30.35 2.08 64.03
N TYR A 6 -29.71 3.25 64.10
CA TYR A 6 -28.70 3.80 63.21
C TYR A 6 -27.30 3.26 63.52
N LEU A 7 -26.42 3.37 62.51
CA LEU A 7 -24.99 3.67 62.55
C LEU A 7 -24.00 2.63 63.13
N LEU A 8 -23.10 2.12 62.27
CA LEU A 8 -21.74 2.69 62.10
C LEU A 8 -20.97 1.96 60.98
N LEU A 9 -20.44 2.75 60.04
CA LEU A 9 -19.39 2.37 59.09
C LEU A 9 -18.11 1.97 59.85
N PRO A 10 -17.31 1.07 59.27
CA PRO A 10 -15.91 1.42 59.03
C PRO A 10 -15.60 1.42 57.53
N VAL A 11 -15.22 2.61 57.08
CA VAL A 11 -14.53 2.88 55.82
C VAL A 11 -13.24 2.05 55.80
N SER A 12 -13.12 1.13 54.84
CA SER A 12 -11.84 0.51 54.48
C SER A 12 -11.40 1.09 53.14
N LEU A 13 -10.49 2.07 53.23
CA LEU A 13 -9.72 2.66 52.14
C LEU A 13 -8.73 1.64 51.56
N LEU A 14 -8.62 1.64 50.21
CA LEU A 14 -7.46 1.32 49.36
C LEU A 14 -6.72 -0.04 49.55
N ALA A 15 -6.32 -0.77 48.52
CA ALA A 15 -5.84 -0.32 47.21
C ALA A 15 -6.21 -1.36 46.12
N LEU A 16 -7.08 -0.97 45.20
CA LEU A 16 -7.05 -1.56 43.86
C LEU A 16 -5.94 -0.84 43.10
N PHE A 17 -4.86 -1.56 42.82
CA PHE A 17 -3.92 -1.21 41.77
C PHE A 17 -4.69 -1.22 40.45
N SER A 18 -5.33 -0.11 40.09
CA SER A 18 -5.67 0.16 38.71
C SER A 18 -4.37 0.50 38.01
N CYS A 19 -3.84 -0.46 37.24
CA CYS A 19 -2.96 -0.14 36.13
C CYS A 19 -3.71 0.83 35.21
N ASN A 20 -3.53 2.12 35.45
CA ASN A 20 -3.70 3.16 34.45
C ASN A 20 -2.58 2.94 33.42
N SER A 21 -2.76 1.95 32.54
CA SER A 21 -2.16 2.06 31.22
C SER A 21 -2.98 3.13 30.50
N GLN A 22 -2.63 4.40 30.73
CA GLN A 22 -2.87 5.40 29.71
C GLN A 22 -2.30 4.79 28.42
N PRO A 23 -3.08 4.64 27.34
CA PRO A 23 -2.47 4.33 26.06
C PRO A 23 -1.46 5.45 25.85
N ASP A 24 -0.20 5.08 25.64
CA ASP A 24 0.85 6.02 25.27
C ASP A 24 0.25 6.91 24.18
N GLN A 25 -0.07 8.15 24.55
CA GLN A 25 -0.23 9.19 23.57
C GLN A 25 1.16 9.30 22.96
N ILE A 26 1.35 8.58 21.86
CA ILE A 26 2.44 8.81 20.93
C ILE A 26 2.27 10.29 20.58
N THR A 27 3.04 11.11 21.29
CA THR A 27 3.17 12.51 20.98
C THR A 27 3.89 12.49 19.65
N ILE A 28 3.11 12.56 18.57
CA ILE A 28 3.62 12.82 17.23
C ILE A 28 4.30 14.17 17.38
N THR A 29 5.61 14.15 17.61
CA THR A 29 6.39 15.37 17.60
C THR A 29 6.34 15.79 16.14
N PRO A 30 5.65 16.90 15.79
CA PRO A 30 5.79 17.42 14.44
C PRO A 30 7.29 17.61 14.22
N PHE A 31 7.80 17.08 13.11
CA PHE A 31 9.17 17.40 12.71
C PHE A 31 9.31 18.91 12.80
N PRO A 32 10.34 19.43 13.50
CA PRO A 32 10.47 20.86 13.70
C PRO A 32 10.36 21.52 12.33
N SER A 33 9.37 22.39 12.18
CA SER A 33 9.25 23.23 11.01
C SER A 33 10.44 24.17 11.04
N THR A 34 11.58 23.72 10.55
CA THR A 34 12.73 24.58 10.37
C THR A 34 12.39 25.52 9.22
N LYS A 35 11.75 26.64 9.56
CA LYS A 35 12.01 27.91 8.89
C LYS A 35 13.47 28.24 9.16
N ASN A 36 14.39 27.60 8.44
CA ASN A 36 15.78 27.98 8.40
C ASN A 36 16.19 28.15 6.94
N THR A 37 16.22 29.42 6.55
CA THR A 37 17.19 29.96 5.61
C THR A 37 18.59 29.47 6.00
N GLY A 38 19.08 28.47 5.29
CA GLY A 38 20.43 27.94 5.51
C GLY A 38 20.54 26.57 4.88
N LYS A 39 21.47 26.44 3.92
CA LYS A 39 21.84 25.18 3.26
C LYS A 39 22.05 24.07 4.30
N SER A 40 21.01 23.28 4.56
CA SER A 40 21.14 22.02 5.30
C SER A 40 21.66 20.99 4.32
N SER A 41 22.98 20.83 4.29
CA SER A 41 23.64 19.66 3.71
C SER A 41 23.31 18.42 4.55
N ARG A 42 22.08 17.91 4.44
CA ARG A 42 21.82 16.48 4.69
C ARG A 42 22.33 15.75 3.46
N SER A 43 23.65 15.61 3.35
CA SER A 43 24.27 14.68 2.40
C SER A 43 23.99 13.27 2.92
N MET A 44 22.82 12.72 2.58
CA MET A 44 22.69 11.27 2.58
C MET A 44 23.69 10.74 1.54
N PRO A 45 24.45 9.68 1.83
CA PRO A 45 25.40 9.15 0.87
C PRO A 45 24.68 8.82 -0.44
N ASP A 46 25.07 9.52 -1.51
CA ASP A 46 24.40 9.51 -2.83
C ASP A 46 24.37 8.14 -3.50
N SER A 47 25.18 7.20 -3.01
CA SER A 47 25.35 5.89 -3.62
C SER A 47 24.20 4.93 -3.31
N ILE A 48 23.55 4.41 -4.36
CA ILE A 48 22.66 3.23 -4.31
C ILE A 48 23.33 2.05 -3.60
N ALA A 49 24.66 1.96 -3.60
CA ALA A 49 25.42 0.89 -2.94
C ALA A 49 25.31 0.93 -1.41
N SER A 50 25.08 2.10 -0.79
CA SER A 50 24.90 2.24 0.67
C SER A 50 23.58 1.67 1.18
N TYR A 51 22.63 1.39 0.29
CA TYR A 51 21.27 0.97 0.61
C TYR A 51 20.91 -0.36 -0.06
N GLN A 52 21.89 -1.23 -0.30
CA GLN A 52 21.58 -2.53 -0.89
C GLN A 52 20.77 -3.37 0.11
N PRO A 53 19.56 -3.82 -0.26
CA PRO A 53 18.79 -4.74 0.56
C PRO A 53 19.54 -6.07 0.65
N VAL A 54 19.59 -6.65 1.85
CA VAL A 54 20.03 -8.03 2.02
C VAL A 54 18.87 -8.93 1.64
N PHE A 55 19.06 -9.77 0.61
CA PHE A 55 18.03 -10.68 0.14
C PHE A 55 18.02 -11.99 0.95
N GLY A 56 16.83 -12.55 1.14
CA GLY A 56 16.63 -13.84 1.79
C GLY A 56 16.93 -15.05 0.90
N ALA A 57 16.42 -16.22 1.27
CA ALA A 57 16.29 -17.40 0.40
C ALA A 57 14.84 -17.68 -0.03
N ALA A 58 13.88 -16.88 0.46
CA ALA A 58 12.45 -17.15 0.34
C ALA A 58 11.89 -16.70 -1.01
N GLY A 59 11.82 -17.62 -1.98
CA GLY A 59 11.02 -17.51 -3.20
C GLY A 59 9.57 -17.97 -2.98
N THR A 60 8.90 -17.48 -1.93
CA THR A 60 7.60 -18.05 -1.55
C THR A 60 6.43 -17.44 -2.30
N ALA A 61 5.72 -18.29 -3.02
CA ALA A 61 4.43 -18.09 -3.67
C ALA A 61 3.25 -17.84 -2.70
N ARG A 62 3.46 -17.11 -1.60
CA ARG A 62 2.39 -16.76 -0.66
C ARG A 62 2.08 -15.27 -0.75
N GLN A 63 1.09 -14.97 -1.60
CA GLN A 63 0.36 -13.70 -1.71
C GLN A 63 1.24 -12.45 -1.76
N PHE A 64 2.23 -12.47 -2.66
CA PHE A 64 2.95 -11.28 -3.10
C PHE A 64 2.00 -10.09 -3.33
N PRO A 65 2.33 -8.87 -2.89
CA PRO A 65 3.55 -8.43 -2.20
C PRO A 65 3.58 -8.64 -0.67
N PHE A 66 2.62 -9.37 -0.10
CA PHE A 66 2.41 -9.47 1.35
C PHE A 66 3.17 -10.64 1.99
N GLY A 67 4.49 -10.49 2.10
CA GLY A 67 5.34 -11.44 2.80
C GLY A 67 5.04 -11.52 4.30
N GLN A 68 5.00 -12.75 4.82
CA GLN A 68 4.86 -13.18 6.23
C GLN A 68 3.55 -12.92 6.98
N LEU A 69 2.80 -11.88 6.65
CA LEU A 69 1.73 -11.39 7.51
C LEU A 69 0.39 -11.27 6.78
N ASN A 70 0.08 -12.03 5.74
CA ASN A 70 -1.35 -12.13 5.40
C ASN A 70 -2.05 -12.97 6.47
N GLN A 71 -3.15 -12.44 7.01
CA GLN A 71 -4.06 -13.24 7.81
C GLN A 71 -4.78 -14.20 6.86
N THR A 72 -4.08 -15.26 6.45
CA THR A 72 -4.72 -16.48 5.97
C THR A 72 -5.67 -16.89 7.09
N ASN A 73 -6.97 -16.77 6.83
CA ASN A 73 -8.11 -17.12 7.71
C ASN A 73 -8.96 -15.95 8.27
N THR A 74 -8.86 -14.71 7.78
CA THR A 74 -9.98 -13.78 7.97
C THR A 74 -11.05 -14.06 6.91
N THR A 75 -12.28 -14.32 7.35
CA THR A 75 -13.46 -14.27 6.46
C THR A 75 -13.66 -12.87 5.88
N LEU A 76 -13.18 -11.84 6.60
CA LEU A 76 -13.24 -10.45 6.18
C LEU A 76 -12.32 -10.17 4.97
N ARG A 77 -12.91 -9.64 3.91
CA ARG A 77 -12.33 -9.26 2.62
C ARG A 77 -12.88 -7.92 2.18
N LEU A 78 -11.99 -7.01 1.79
CA LEU A 78 -12.39 -5.76 1.14
C LEU A 78 -13.10 -6.09 -0.19
N LYS A 79 -14.35 -5.66 -0.33
CA LYS A 79 -15.21 -5.95 -1.49
C LYS A 79 -15.32 -4.75 -2.42
N LYS A 80 -15.39 -3.54 -1.86
CA LYS A 80 -15.66 -2.32 -2.61
C LYS A 80 -14.97 -1.13 -1.96
N VAL A 81 -14.46 -0.23 -2.79
CA VAL A 81 -13.96 1.09 -2.40
C VAL A 81 -14.74 2.15 -3.17
N THR A 82 -15.21 3.18 -2.47
CA THR A 82 -15.78 4.38 -3.08
C THR A 82 -14.85 5.57 -2.85
N LEU A 83 -14.80 6.48 -3.83
CA LEU A 83 -14.07 7.74 -3.78
C LEU A 83 -15.07 8.88 -3.96
N ASN A 84 -15.19 9.76 -2.97
CA ASN A 84 -16.16 10.85 -2.94
C ASN A 84 -17.59 10.38 -3.25
N GLY A 85 -17.98 9.23 -2.69
CA GLY A 85 -19.29 8.61 -2.89
C GLY A 85 -19.47 7.86 -4.22
N LYS A 86 -18.49 7.89 -5.12
CA LYS A 86 -18.54 7.20 -6.41
C LYS A 86 -17.80 5.87 -6.34
N LEU A 87 -18.28 4.86 -7.07
CA LEU A 87 -17.59 3.57 -7.13
C LEU A 87 -16.19 3.74 -7.71
N TRP A 88 -15.18 3.17 -7.06
CA TRP A 88 -13.80 3.31 -7.53
C TRP A 88 -13.12 1.97 -7.77
N ILE A 89 -13.29 1.01 -6.85
CA ILE A 89 -12.72 -0.33 -6.99
C ILE A 89 -13.72 -1.38 -6.49
N THR A 90 -13.81 -2.50 -7.20
CA THR A 90 -14.45 -3.73 -6.71
C THR A 90 -13.47 -4.90 -6.74
N TYR A 91 -13.66 -5.82 -5.80
CA TYR A 91 -12.88 -7.06 -5.68
C TYR A 91 -13.83 -8.25 -5.65
N GLN A 92 -13.48 -9.32 -6.37
CA GLN A 92 -14.17 -10.60 -6.36
C GLN A 92 -13.22 -11.73 -5.97
N TYR A 93 -13.73 -12.67 -5.19
CA TYR A 93 -12.96 -13.78 -4.63
C TYR A 93 -13.60 -15.12 -5.00
N ASP A 94 -12.78 -16.17 -5.12
CA ASP A 94 -13.26 -17.55 -5.27
C ASP A 94 -13.66 -18.20 -3.94
N ASP A 95 -14.11 -19.46 -4.00
CA ASP A 95 -14.52 -20.25 -2.83
C ASP A 95 -13.37 -20.55 -1.87
N GLN A 96 -12.11 -20.40 -2.32
CA GLN A 96 -10.91 -20.48 -1.49
C GLN A 96 -10.48 -19.11 -0.93
N ASN A 97 -11.32 -18.08 -1.08
CA ASN A 97 -11.06 -16.70 -0.68
C ASN A 97 -9.81 -16.09 -1.31
N ARG A 98 -9.48 -16.48 -2.55
CA ARG A 98 -8.40 -15.87 -3.36
C ARG A 98 -9.00 -14.85 -4.31
N LEU A 99 -8.28 -13.76 -4.55
CA LEU A 99 -8.70 -12.73 -5.50
C LEU A 99 -8.73 -13.31 -6.90
N ILE A 100 -9.85 -13.19 -7.60
CA ILE A 100 -10.00 -13.65 -9.00
C ILE A 100 -10.27 -12.49 -9.95
N GLU A 101 -10.81 -11.38 -9.45
CA GLU A 101 -11.04 -10.19 -10.25
C GLU A 101 -10.92 -8.91 -9.43
N ARG A 102 -10.30 -7.89 -10.02
CA ARG A 102 -10.35 -6.51 -9.57
C ARG A 102 -10.82 -5.63 -10.71
N THR A 103 -11.82 -4.79 -10.47
CA THR A 103 -12.27 -3.79 -11.44
C THR A 103 -12.08 -2.39 -10.88
N ASN A 104 -11.33 -1.55 -11.61
CA ASN A 104 -11.13 -0.15 -11.29
C ASN A 104 -12.00 0.70 -12.21
N TYR A 105 -12.61 1.73 -11.64
CA TYR A 105 -13.52 2.64 -12.33
C TYR A 105 -12.88 4.02 -12.51
N TYR A 106 -13.35 4.75 -13.53
CA TYR A 106 -13.08 6.17 -13.66
C TYR A 106 -13.66 6.95 -12.47
N THR A 107 -13.24 8.20 -12.33
CA THR A 107 -13.70 9.12 -11.28
C THR A 107 -15.19 9.49 -11.36
N ASP A 108 -15.90 9.05 -12.41
CA ASP A 108 -17.35 9.12 -12.51
C ASP A 108 -18.08 7.98 -11.77
N GLY A 109 -17.36 6.91 -11.45
CA GLY A 109 -17.83 5.69 -10.81
C GLY A 109 -18.82 4.86 -11.61
N GLN A 110 -18.92 5.08 -12.91
CA GLN A 110 -19.82 4.33 -13.79
C GLN A 110 -19.03 3.50 -14.79
N HIS A 111 -17.96 4.09 -15.32
CA HIS A 111 -17.19 3.45 -16.37
C HIS A 111 -15.97 2.73 -15.83
N ILE A 112 -15.72 1.55 -16.36
CA ILE A 112 -14.54 0.73 -16.05
C ILE A 112 -13.36 1.37 -16.75
N TYR A 113 -12.28 1.61 -16.01
CA TYR A 113 -10.98 2.00 -16.54
C TYR A 113 -10.15 0.76 -16.87
N VAL A 114 -10.01 -0.15 -15.90
CA VAL A 114 -9.28 -1.41 -16.05
C VAL A 114 -9.95 -2.54 -15.28
N GLN A 115 -10.00 -3.72 -15.89
CA GLN A 115 -10.35 -4.96 -15.23
C GLN A 115 -9.13 -5.87 -15.21
N LEU A 116 -8.86 -6.49 -14.07
CA LEU A 116 -7.76 -7.44 -13.86
C LEU A 116 -8.35 -8.78 -13.44
N SER A 117 -7.96 -9.84 -14.14
CA SER A 117 -8.30 -11.22 -13.82
C SER A 117 -7.06 -11.93 -13.31
N TYR A 118 -7.21 -12.65 -12.21
CA TYR A 118 -6.14 -13.33 -11.51
C TYR A 118 -6.32 -14.85 -11.64
N SER A 119 -5.25 -15.54 -12.00
CA SER A 119 -5.19 -16.99 -11.96
C SER A 119 -3.96 -17.46 -11.19
N TYR A 120 -4.00 -18.69 -10.71
CA TYR A 120 -2.96 -19.24 -9.84
C TYR A 120 -2.45 -20.54 -10.43
N THR A 121 -1.12 -20.62 -10.61
CA THR A 121 -0.43 -21.83 -11.04
C THR A 121 -0.39 -22.87 -9.91
N SER A 122 -0.02 -24.11 -10.24
CA SER A 122 0.09 -25.20 -9.25
C SER A 122 1.12 -24.94 -8.15
N ASN A 123 2.14 -24.14 -8.42
CA ASN A 123 3.12 -23.68 -7.43
C ASN A 123 2.67 -22.42 -6.65
N GLY A 124 1.44 -21.94 -6.87
CA GLY A 124 0.85 -20.80 -6.16
C GLY A 124 1.23 -19.42 -6.70
N LEU A 125 1.98 -19.34 -7.80
CA LEU A 125 2.31 -18.06 -8.43
C LEU A 125 1.08 -17.49 -9.14
N VAL A 126 0.94 -16.18 -9.06
CA VAL A 126 -0.16 -15.46 -9.70
C VAL A 126 0.18 -15.15 -11.16
N GLN A 127 -0.82 -15.26 -12.03
CA GLN A 127 -0.79 -14.66 -13.36
C GLN A 127 -1.93 -13.65 -13.43
N VAL A 128 -1.66 -12.49 -14.02
CA VAL A 128 -2.65 -11.42 -14.12
C VAL A 128 -2.87 -11.10 -15.59
N ALA A 129 -4.11 -11.22 -16.04
CA ALA A 129 -4.55 -10.67 -17.32
C ALA A 129 -5.30 -9.37 -17.05
N SER A 130 -5.19 -8.39 -17.94
CA SER A 130 -5.98 -7.17 -17.82
C SER A 130 -6.62 -6.77 -19.13
N LYS A 131 -7.73 -6.07 -18.99
CA LYS A 131 -8.45 -5.43 -20.07
C LYS A 131 -8.64 -3.96 -19.74
N LEU A 132 -8.32 -3.09 -20.68
CA LEU A 132 -8.52 -1.64 -20.57
C LEU A 132 -9.74 -1.21 -21.36
N ASN A 133 -10.38 -0.13 -20.92
CA ASN A 133 -11.42 0.49 -21.73
C ASN A 133 -10.87 0.95 -23.08
N LYS A 134 -11.56 0.59 -24.17
CA LYS A 134 -11.11 0.92 -25.54
C LYS A 134 -11.02 2.43 -25.79
N GLU A 135 -11.80 3.21 -25.05
CA GLU A 135 -11.87 4.68 -25.17
C GLU A 135 -10.85 5.38 -24.26
N ALA A 136 -10.21 4.66 -23.32
CA ALA A 136 -9.17 5.19 -22.44
C ALA A 136 -8.03 5.95 -23.16
N PRO A 137 -7.58 5.54 -24.36
CA PRO A 137 -6.52 6.24 -25.09
C PRO A 137 -7.02 7.40 -25.97
N PHE A 138 -8.31 7.77 -25.94
CA PHE A 138 -8.86 8.66 -26.98
C PHE A 138 -9.78 9.77 -26.48
N THR A 139 -10.20 9.75 -25.21
CA THR A 139 -11.16 10.75 -24.70
C THR A 139 -10.59 11.58 -23.56
N GLU A 140 -10.70 12.91 -23.69
CA GLU A 140 -10.69 13.80 -22.53
C GLU A 140 -12.02 13.57 -21.78
N GLY A 141 -11.94 13.10 -20.52
CA GLY A 141 -13.11 12.78 -19.71
C GLY A 141 -13.41 11.27 -19.63
N SER A 142 -14.63 10.94 -19.20
CA SER A 142 -15.04 9.54 -19.02
C SER A 142 -15.56 8.95 -20.33
N PRO A 143 -15.31 7.65 -20.60
CA PRO A 143 -15.74 6.99 -21.82
C PRO A 143 -17.27 6.86 -21.85
N LYS A 144 -17.84 6.57 -23.02
CA LYS A 144 -19.30 6.41 -23.18
C LYS A 144 -19.80 5.01 -22.83
N ASN A 145 -18.92 4.00 -22.92
CA ASN A 145 -19.26 2.60 -22.75
C ASN A 145 -18.16 1.85 -21.99
N ASN A 146 -18.48 0.63 -21.54
CA ASN A 146 -17.56 -0.28 -20.83
C ASN A 146 -16.96 -1.35 -21.75
N ASP A 147 -16.67 -0.99 -23.00
CA ASP A 147 -16.08 -1.92 -23.96
C ASP A 147 -14.59 -2.10 -23.66
N LEU A 148 -14.21 -3.29 -23.20
CA LEU A 148 -12.84 -3.57 -22.76
C LEU A 148 -12.06 -4.39 -23.80
N LEU A 149 -10.79 -4.04 -24.01
CA LEU A 149 -9.85 -4.76 -24.86
C LEU A 149 -8.72 -5.36 -24.03
N PRO A 150 -8.23 -6.58 -24.34
CA PRO A 150 -7.04 -7.14 -23.71
C PRO A 150 -5.86 -6.17 -23.81
N SER A 151 -5.24 -5.84 -22.68
CA SER A 151 -4.22 -4.80 -22.61
C SER A 151 -2.84 -5.33 -22.24
N ARG A 152 -2.73 -6.09 -21.15
CA ARG A 152 -1.47 -6.68 -20.73
C ARG A 152 -1.67 -7.98 -19.97
N THR A 153 -0.61 -8.79 -19.97
CA THR A 153 -0.46 -9.96 -19.11
C THR A 153 0.78 -9.80 -18.23
N ILE A 154 0.70 -10.31 -17.01
CA ILE A 154 1.77 -10.25 -16.02
C ILE A 154 1.99 -11.65 -15.49
N ALA A 155 3.26 -12.08 -15.48
CA ALA A 155 3.68 -13.33 -14.91
C ALA A 155 4.88 -13.11 -13.98
N TYR A 156 4.93 -13.93 -12.94
CA TYR A 156 6.01 -13.93 -11.96
C TYR A 156 6.77 -15.25 -12.08
N SER A 157 8.10 -15.18 -12.12
CA SER A 157 8.98 -16.35 -12.10
C SER A 157 10.07 -16.20 -11.04
N PRO A 158 10.55 -17.30 -10.43
CA PRO A 158 11.75 -17.25 -9.59
C PRO A 158 12.95 -16.68 -10.35
N ILE A 159 13.88 -16.04 -9.63
CA ILE A 159 15.17 -15.64 -10.21
C ILE A 159 16.13 -16.83 -10.12
N ASP A 160 16.59 -17.33 -11.26
CA ASP A 160 17.48 -18.51 -11.34
C ASP A 160 18.92 -18.24 -10.84
N LYS A 161 19.28 -16.99 -10.56
CA LYS A 161 20.66 -16.55 -10.25
C LYS A 161 20.99 -16.43 -8.76
N GLY A 162 20.30 -17.16 -7.88
CA GLY A 162 20.62 -17.22 -6.44
C GLY A 162 20.29 -15.94 -5.63
N ILE A 163 19.50 -15.02 -6.21
CA ILE A 163 18.92 -13.87 -5.50
C ILE A 163 17.51 -14.29 -5.07
N ALA A 164 17.15 -14.18 -3.78
CA ALA A 164 15.73 -14.33 -3.41
C ALA A 164 14.92 -13.17 -3.96
N GLY A 165 14.23 -13.48 -5.04
CA GLY A 165 13.41 -12.54 -5.74
C GLY A 165 12.54 -13.21 -6.78
N LEU A 166 11.70 -12.39 -7.38
CA LEU A 166 10.86 -12.75 -8.50
C LEU A 166 11.19 -11.83 -9.67
N THR A 167 11.21 -12.38 -10.87
CA THR A 167 11.12 -11.59 -12.09
C THR A 167 9.64 -11.39 -12.41
N LYS A 168 9.20 -10.14 -12.45
CA LYS A 168 7.90 -9.71 -12.97
C LYS A 168 8.05 -9.43 -14.46
N THR A 169 7.44 -10.25 -15.29
CA THR A 169 7.36 -10.02 -16.74
C THR A 169 6.00 -9.45 -17.09
N THR A 170 5.98 -8.27 -17.71
CA THR A 170 4.77 -7.61 -18.20
C THR A 170 4.81 -7.58 -19.72
N ASN A 171 3.82 -8.19 -20.36
CA ASN A 171 3.64 -8.14 -21.81
C ASN A 171 2.44 -7.26 -22.14
N THR A 172 2.69 -6.12 -22.78
CA THR A 172 1.68 -5.11 -23.14
C THR A 172 1.32 -5.20 -24.62
N VAL A 173 0.03 -5.38 -24.91
CA VAL A 173 -0.55 -5.57 -26.24
C VAL A 173 -1.36 -4.35 -26.69
N PHE A 174 -2.11 -3.72 -25.77
CA PHE A 174 -2.90 -2.52 -26.05
C PHE A 174 -2.55 -1.41 -25.05
N ILE A 175 -2.47 -0.19 -25.58
CA ILE A 175 -1.76 0.97 -25.02
C ILE A 175 -2.76 1.96 -24.42
N ASP A 176 -2.48 2.52 -23.25
CA ASP A 176 -2.91 3.89 -22.88
C ASP A 176 -1.78 4.87 -23.23
N TRP A 177 -2.04 6.17 -23.36
CA TRP A 177 -1.09 7.21 -23.85
C TRP A 177 0.37 7.15 -23.33
N TYR A 178 0.65 6.45 -22.24
CA TYR A 178 1.95 6.38 -21.57
C TYR A 178 2.74 5.07 -21.77
N GLN A 179 2.15 4.00 -22.33
CA GLN A 179 2.81 2.68 -22.40
C GLN A 179 3.18 2.28 -23.83
N LYS A 180 4.38 1.73 -24.04
CA LYS A 180 4.73 1.11 -25.33
C LYS A 180 4.32 -0.37 -25.31
N ALA A 181 3.77 -0.85 -26.43
CA ALA A 181 3.61 -2.28 -26.62
C ALA A 181 4.97 -2.99 -26.53
N GLY A 182 4.98 -4.20 -26.00
CA GLY A 182 6.20 -4.99 -25.84
C GLY A 182 6.30 -5.66 -24.47
N VAL A 183 7.49 -6.21 -24.22
CA VAL A 183 7.79 -6.94 -22.99
C VAL A 183 8.70 -6.09 -22.12
N ALA A 184 8.26 -5.85 -20.88
CA ALA A 184 9.06 -5.23 -19.84
C ALA A 184 9.31 -6.24 -18.72
N GLN A 185 10.50 -6.18 -18.14
CA GLN A 185 10.87 -6.99 -16.98
C GLN A 185 11.30 -6.09 -15.84
N SER A 186 10.81 -6.39 -14.65
CA SER A 186 11.34 -5.85 -13.40
C SER A 186 11.63 -7.00 -12.44
N HIS A 187 12.55 -6.76 -11.53
CA HIS A 187 12.93 -7.69 -10.51
C HIS A 187 12.38 -7.20 -9.17
N LEU A 188 11.96 -8.15 -8.35
CA LEU A 188 11.36 -7.92 -7.04
C LEU A 188 12.23 -8.62 -6.01
N GLY A 189 12.59 -7.92 -4.96
CA GLY A 189 13.50 -8.41 -3.93
C GLY A 189 12.85 -8.48 -2.55
N PHE A 190 13.21 -9.52 -1.80
CA PHE A 190 12.63 -9.80 -0.49
C PHE A 190 13.70 -9.96 0.60
N SER A 191 13.37 -9.56 1.83
CA SER A 191 14.23 -9.77 3.00
C SER A 191 14.39 -11.26 3.32
N PRO A 192 15.30 -11.65 4.24
CA PRO A 192 15.34 -13.00 4.82
C PRO A 192 14.02 -13.42 5.46
N THR A 193 13.28 -12.45 5.99
CA THR A 193 11.92 -12.61 6.49
C THR A 193 10.86 -12.54 5.38
N GLY A 194 11.23 -12.59 4.10
CA GLY A 194 10.27 -12.59 2.99
C GLY A 194 9.50 -11.27 2.78
N ALA A 195 9.83 -10.19 3.48
CA ALA A 195 9.18 -8.89 3.28
C ALA A 195 9.64 -8.26 1.96
N TYR A 196 8.72 -7.65 1.22
CA TYR A 196 9.04 -6.95 -0.03
C TYR A 196 9.82 -5.66 0.24
N ILE A 197 11.09 -5.62 -0.20
CA ILE A 197 12.04 -4.54 0.13
C ILE A 197 12.64 -3.85 -1.10
N TRP A 198 12.39 -4.36 -2.30
CA TRP A 198 12.92 -3.73 -3.50
C TRP A 198 12.14 -4.10 -4.76
N SER A 199 12.05 -3.15 -5.69
CA SER A 199 11.71 -3.41 -7.09
C SER A 199 12.49 -2.52 -8.03
N GLY A 200 12.89 -3.04 -9.19
CA GLY A 200 13.52 -2.23 -10.22
C GLY A 200 14.01 -3.04 -11.41
N THR A 201 14.76 -2.40 -12.29
CA THR A 201 15.45 -3.04 -13.42
C THR A 201 16.90 -3.36 -13.06
N ILE A 202 17.43 -4.40 -13.71
CA ILE A 202 18.83 -4.81 -13.63
C ILE A 202 19.31 -4.84 -15.07
N ASP A 203 20.40 -4.15 -15.36
CA ASP A 203 21.04 -4.18 -16.68
C ASP A 203 21.79 -5.49 -16.93
N ASP A 204 22.29 -5.66 -18.16
CA ASP A 204 23.01 -6.87 -18.58
C ASP A 204 24.30 -7.13 -17.78
N GLN A 205 24.81 -6.10 -17.08
CA GLN A 205 25.99 -6.18 -16.22
C GLN A 205 25.63 -6.51 -14.76
N GLY A 206 24.34 -6.69 -14.46
CA GLY A 206 23.86 -6.96 -13.10
C GLY A 206 23.71 -5.70 -12.24
N LYS A 207 23.87 -4.51 -12.81
CA LYS A 207 23.75 -3.24 -12.10
C LYS A 207 22.29 -2.76 -12.10
N ARG A 208 21.87 -2.20 -10.97
CA ARG A 208 20.53 -1.64 -10.79
C ARG A 208 20.46 -0.25 -11.44
N THR A 209 19.55 -0.08 -12.38
CA THR A 209 19.43 1.13 -13.22
C THR A 209 18.29 2.05 -12.79
N ASP A 210 17.22 1.49 -12.23
CA ASP A 210 16.11 2.21 -11.62
C ASP A 210 15.51 1.37 -10.47
N GLY A 211 14.63 1.98 -9.69
CA GLY A 211 13.80 1.23 -8.77
C GLY A 211 13.39 1.94 -7.50
N ILE A 212 12.70 1.20 -6.65
CA ILE A 212 12.25 1.62 -5.33
C ILE A 212 12.85 0.67 -4.30
N THR A 213 13.49 1.23 -3.27
CA THR A 213 13.99 0.49 -2.11
C THR A 213 13.18 0.87 -0.88
N TYR A 214 12.81 -0.12 -0.08
CA TYR A 214 12.03 0.06 1.14
C TYR A 214 12.85 -0.33 2.37
N ARG A 215 12.84 0.53 3.40
CA ARG A 215 13.22 0.12 4.76
C ARG A 215 11.97 -0.09 5.58
N ARG A 216 11.86 -1.26 6.21
CA ARG A 216 10.72 -1.61 7.06
C ARG A 216 11.13 -1.68 8.53
N ASN A 217 10.17 -1.49 9.43
CA ASN A 217 10.33 -1.77 10.86
C ASN A 217 10.04 -3.26 11.15
N GLU A 218 10.14 -3.66 12.42
CA GLU A 218 9.96 -5.05 12.87
C GLU A 218 8.54 -5.59 12.60
N VAL A 219 7.53 -4.72 12.60
CA VAL A 219 6.13 -5.09 12.30
C VAL A 219 5.88 -5.19 10.78
N GLY A 220 6.81 -4.72 9.95
CA GLY A 220 6.72 -4.75 8.49
C GLY A 220 6.20 -3.46 7.86
N ASN A 221 5.95 -2.40 8.62
CA ASN A 221 5.61 -1.08 8.09
C ASN A 221 6.84 -0.42 7.43
N ILE A 222 6.64 0.24 6.30
CA ILE A 222 7.68 0.96 5.57
C ILE A 222 8.02 2.26 6.31
N LEU A 223 9.21 2.35 6.91
CA LEU A 223 9.70 3.58 7.51
C LEU A 223 10.02 4.64 6.44
N TRP A 224 10.64 4.20 5.34
CA TRP A 224 10.87 5.03 4.18
C TRP A 224 10.95 4.21 2.89
N ALA A 225 10.62 4.87 1.78
CA ALA A 225 10.81 4.37 0.43
C ALA A 225 11.67 5.36 -0.36
N ARG A 226 12.72 4.89 -1.03
CA ARG A 226 13.55 5.70 -1.93
C ARG A 226 13.32 5.24 -3.35
N SER A 227 12.86 6.15 -4.19
CA SER A 227 12.70 5.94 -5.63
C SER A 227 13.86 6.59 -6.37
N VAL A 228 14.44 5.87 -7.32
CA VAL A 228 15.45 6.38 -8.24
C VAL A 228 14.95 6.12 -9.66
N ALA A 229 14.85 7.19 -10.45
CA ALA A 229 14.44 7.15 -11.84
C ALA A 229 15.67 7.28 -12.77
N PRO A 230 15.53 6.90 -14.05
CA PRO A 230 16.51 7.26 -15.08
C PRO A 230 16.73 8.78 -15.08
N LEU A 231 17.97 9.23 -15.28
CA LEU A 231 18.43 10.65 -15.19
C LEU A 231 18.68 11.18 -13.77
N ASP A 232 19.02 10.31 -12.81
CA ASP A 232 19.42 10.66 -11.45
C ASP A 232 18.38 11.43 -10.61
N TYR A 233 17.12 11.47 -11.07
CA TYR A 233 16.03 11.97 -10.24
C TYR A 233 15.74 10.98 -9.11
N TRP A 234 15.67 11.49 -7.89
CA TRP A 234 15.30 10.70 -6.72
C TRP A 234 14.25 11.40 -5.87
N ALA A 235 13.46 10.57 -5.19
CA ALA A 235 12.54 10.99 -4.15
C ALA A 235 12.62 10.03 -2.97
N VAL A 236 12.43 10.55 -1.76
CA VAL A 236 12.31 9.76 -0.54
C VAL A 236 10.97 10.06 0.10
N ASP A 237 10.21 9.00 0.35
CA ASP A 237 8.98 9.04 1.13
C ASP A 237 9.24 8.55 2.55
N TYR A 238 8.71 9.28 3.52
CA TYR A 238 8.64 8.90 4.92
C TYR A 238 7.19 8.69 5.32
N PHE A 239 6.94 7.69 6.16
CA PHE A 239 5.58 7.32 6.56
C PHE A 239 5.46 7.25 8.09
N ALA A 240 4.31 7.67 8.61
CA ALA A 240 3.88 7.33 9.96
C ALA A 240 2.60 6.51 9.90
N TYR A 241 2.37 5.71 10.94
CA TYR A 241 1.29 4.74 11.00
C TYR A 241 0.52 4.85 12.29
N ASP A 242 -0.75 4.44 12.26
CA ASP A 242 -1.42 4.01 13.48
C ASP A 242 -1.25 2.48 13.69
N MET A 243 -1.90 1.96 14.72
CA MET A 243 -1.84 0.54 15.07
C MET A 243 -2.98 -0.30 14.49
N LYS A 244 -3.81 0.27 13.60
CA LYS A 244 -4.98 -0.40 13.01
C LYS A 244 -4.61 -1.08 11.68
N PRO A 245 -5.30 -2.18 11.30
CA PRO A 245 -4.98 -2.93 10.10
C PRO A 245 -5.28 -2.14 8.82
N ASN A 246 -4.41 -2.30 7.82
CA ASN A 246 -4.62 -1.76 6.48
C ASN A 246 -5.76 -2.50 5.74
N PRO A 247 -6.72 -1.79 5.10
CA PRO A 247 -7.85 -2.42 4.41
C PRO A 247 -7.39 -3.33 3.26
N PHE A 248 -6.33 -2.94 2.55
CA PHE A 248 -5.83 -3.67 1.37
C PHE A 248 -5.06 -4.94 1.74
N ARG A 249 -4.70 -5.14 3.01
CA ARG A 249 -4.10 -6.40 3.48
C ARG A 249 -5.03 -7.60 3.30
N THR A 250 -6.33 -7.36 3.17
CA THR A 250 -7.32 -8.43 2.99
C THR A 250 -7.53 -8.84 1.54
N THR A 251 -6.94 -8.13 0.55
CA THR A 251 -7.24 -8.41 -0.87
C THR A 251 -6.38 -9.53 -1.46
N GLY A 252 -5.13 -9.68 -1.01
CA GLY A 252 -4.16 -10.56 -1.66
C GLY A 252 -3.77 -10.11 -3.08
N ASP A 253 -3.98 -8.83 -3.37
CA ASP A 253 -3.75 -8.23 -4.69
C ASP A 253 -2.25 -8.01 -4.95
N SER A 254 -1.74 -8.69 -5.98
CA SER A 254 -0.34 -8.60 -6.40
C SER A 254 -0.02 -7.35 -7.21
N GLU A 255 -1.03 -6.74 -7.83
CA GLU A 255 -0.87 -5.51 -8.56
C GLU A 255 -1.15 -4.36 -7.63
N MET A 256 -0.11 -3.62 -7.25
CA MET A 256 -0.27 -2.37 -6.52
C MET A 256 -1.32 -1.52 -7.25
N VAL A 257 -2.38 -1.14 -6.54
CA VAL A 257 -3.32 -0.18 -7.08
C VAL A 257 -2.50 1.10 -7.29
N ASP A 258 -2.36 1.51 -8.54
CA ASP A 258 -1.80 2.82 -8.84
C ASP A 258 -2.83 3.84 -8.36
N MET A 259 -2.66 4.21 -7.09
CA MET A 259 -3.45 5.21 -6.39
C MET A 259 -2.81 6.57 -6.55
N SER A 260 -2.16 6.84 -7.69
CA SER A 260 -1.60 8.16 -7.99
C SER A 260 -2.64 9.26 -7.86
N ASP A 261 -3.93 9.01 -8.11
CA ASP A 261 -5.01 9.98 -7.83
C ASP A 261 -5.40 10.10 -6.34
N LEU A 262 -5.10 9.09 -5.51
CA LEU A 262 -5.15 9.20 -4.04
C LEU A 262 -3.78 9.47 -3.42
N LEU A 263 -2.82 9.86 -4.26
CA LEU A 263 -1.47 10.28 -3.94
C LEU A 263 -0.91 9.57 -2.70
N SER A 264 -0.65 8.27 -2.92
CA SER A 264 0.41 7.50 -2.25
C SER A 264 0.03 6.70 -1.02
N PHE A 265 -1.07 5.97 -1.17
CA PHE A 265 -1.37 4.85 -0.30
C PHE A 265 -0.50 3.64 -0.68
N ASN A 266 0.49 3.31 0.14
CA ASN A 266 1.23 2.07 -0.08
C ASN A 266 0.42 0.91 0.49
N THR A 267 -0.21 0.16 -0.40
CA THR A 267 -1.08 -0.98 -0.08
C THR A 267 -0.34 -2.12 0.61
N THR A 268 1.01 -2.14 0.61
CA THR A 268 1.83 -3.24 1.12
C THR A 268 2.21 -3.12 2.60
N ASN A 269 1.63 -2.17 3.32
CA ASN A 269 1.87 -2.00 4.75
C ASN A 269 0.84 -2.77 5.58
N PRO A 270 1.25 -3.39 6.70
CA PRO A 270 0.32 -4.05 7.60
C PRO A 270 -0.64 -3.08 8.31
N ASN A 271 -0.19 -1.84 8.58
CA ASN A 271 -0.99 -0.81 9.24
C ASN A 271 -1.41 0.35 8.31
N ASN A 272 -2.37 1.17 8.78
CA ASN A 272 -2.81 2.37 8.07
C ASN A 272 -1.75 3.46 8.16
N VAL A 273 -1.45 4.09 7.02
CA VAL A 273 -0.59 5.27 6.94
C VAL A 273 -1.38 6.47 7.44
N VAL A 274 -0.89 7.20 8.44
CA VAL A 274 -1.53 8.44 8.93
C VAL A 274 -0.89 9.69 8.36
N THR A 275 0.40 9.62 8.01
CA THR A 275 1.10 10.69 7.29
C THR A 275 2.07 10.13 6.27
N ARG A 276 2.27 10.88 5.19
CA ARG A 276 3.36 10.69 4.25
C ARG A 276 4.03 12.02 3.95
N GLN A 277 5.35 12.02 3.94
CA GLN A 277 6.15 13.17 3.52
C GLN A 277 7.09 12.75 2.39
N THR A 278 7.01 13.43 1.26
CA THR A 278 7.93 13.23 0.13
C THR A 278 8.94 14.35 0.10
N ILE A 279 10.21 14.01 -0.03
CA ILE A 279 11.31 14.93 -0.30
C ILE A 279 11.93 14.53 -1.63
N ASN A 280 11.88 15.43 -2.61
CA ASN A 280 12.52 15.19 -3.91
C ASN A 280 13.92 15.82 -3.99
N GLN A 281 14.66 15.53 -5.06
CA GLN A 281 16.02 16.03 -5.30
C GLN A 281 16.16 17.57 -5.22
N PRO A 282 15.20 18.39 -5.70
CA PRO A 282 15.20 19.84 -5.44
C PRO A 282 15.00 20.26 -3.97
N GLY A 283 14.69 19.32 -3.07
CA GLY A 283 14.33 19.59 -1.67
C GLY A 283 12.88 20.03 -1.48
N ALA A 284 12.03 19.95 -2.52
CA ALA A 284 10.62 20.25 -2.39
C ALA A 284 9.96 19.18 -1.52
N VAL A 285 9.09 19.65 -0.63
CA VAL A 285 8.38 18.82 0.33
C VAL A 285 6.91 18.77 -0.05
N ASP A 286 6.40 17.56 -0.28
CA ASP A 286 4.96 17.29 -0.37
C ASP A 286 4.53 16.54 0.89
N SER A 287 3.35 16.84 1.42
CA SER A 287 2.90 16.28 2.70
C SER A 287 1.42 15.94 2.68
N TRP A 288 1.16 14.71 3.10
CA TRP A 288 -0.16 14.09 3.16
C TRP A 288 -0.49 13.70 4.59
N ARG A 289 -1.75 13.91 4.97
CA ARG A 289 -2.34 13.41 6.22
C ARG A 289 -3.59 12.61 5.89
N TYR A 290 -3.79 11.52 6.62
CA TYR A 290 -4.97 10.66 6.47
C TYR A 290 -5.65 10.50 7.83
N GLU A 291 -6.97 10.63 7.83
CA GLU A 291 -7.81 10.47 9.02
C GLU A 291 -8.81 9.35 8.79
N TYR A 292 -8.89 8.40 9.72
CA TYR A 292 -9.71 7.20 9.55
C TYR A 292 -10.87 7.17 10.54
N THR A 293 -12.00 6.66 10.07
CA THR A 293 -13.07 6.15 10.93
C THR A 293 -13.05 4.63 10.88
N TYR A 294 -13.24 4.01 12.05
CA TYR A 294 -13.05 2.57 12.24
C TYR A 294 -14.36 1.83 12.52
N ARG A 295 -14.42 0.60 12.02
CA ARG A 295 -15.39 -0.41 12.42
C ARG A 295 -15.05 -0.97 13.81
N PRO A 296 -15.98 -1.67 14.48
CA PRO A 296 -15.69 -2.35 15.75
C PRO A 296 -14.57 -3.39 15.68
N ASP A 297 -14.39 -4.04 14.53
CA ASP A 297 -13.30 -5.02 14.27
C ASP A 297 -11.93 -4.35 14.03
N GLY A 298 -11.85 -3.02 14.05
CA GLY A 298 -10.63 -2.25 13.88
C GLY A 298 -10.25 -1.95 12.43
N TYR A 299 -10.93 -2.52 11.43
CA TYR A 299 -10.71 -2.14 10.03
C TYR A 299 -11.36 -0.79 9.72
N PRO A 300 -10.75 0.04 8.85
CA PRO A 300 -11.34 1.34 8.53
C PRO A 300 -12.62 1.17 7.71
N SER A 301 -13.64 1.95 8.04
CA SER A 301 -14.85 2.13 7.23
C SER A 301 -14.73 3.32 6.29
N GLN A 302 -13.97 4.34 6.69
CA GLN A 302 -13.77 5.57 5.92
C GLN A 302 -12.38 6.16 6.18
N MET A 303 -11.83 6.84 5.18
CA MET A 303 -10.62 7.65 5.27
C MET A 303 -10.86 9.02 4.60
N LYS A 304 -10.38 10.09 5.23
CA LYS A 304 -10.24 11.41 4.61
C LYS A 304 -8.77 11.70 4.33
N SER A 305 -8.45 12.26 3.17
CA SER A 305 -7.09 12.66 2.82
C SER A 305 -6.95 14.19 2.77
N TYR A 306 -5.79 14.67 3.21
CA TYR A 306 -5.43 16.07 3.24
C TYR A 306 -4.04 16.27 2.63
N ARG A 307 -3.84 17.32 1.84
CA ARG A 307 -2.54 17.71 1.25
C ARG A 307 -2.22 19.14 1.65
N GLY A 308 -1.07 19.36 2.27
CA GLY A 308 -0.70 20.70 2.73
C GLY A 308 -1.69 21.33 3.74
N GLY A 309 -2.58 20.53 4.33
CA GLY A 309 -3.66 20.98 5.21
C GLY A 309 -5.04 21.06 4.53
N ASP A 310 -5.09 21.09 3.20
CA ASP A 310 -6.35 21.17 2.46
C ASP A 310 -6.98 19.79 2.31
N PHE A 311 -8.30 19.72 2.52
CA PHE A 311 -9.07 18.51 2.28
C PHE A 311 -9.08 18.17 0.79
N ILE A 312 -8.78 16.92 0.46
CA ILE A 312 -8.70 16.44 -0.92
C ILE A 312 -9.86 15.52 -1.24
N ASN A 313 -9.96 14.37 -0.57
CA ASN A 313 -10.94 13.33 -0.89
C ASN A 313 -11.44 12.60 0.36
N THR A 314 -12.60 11.94 0.21
CA THR A 314 -13.09 10.90 1.13
C THR A 314 -13.10 9.55 0.41
N VAL A 315 -12.61 8.52 1.09
CA VAL A 315 -12.62 7.13 0.64
C VAL A 315 -13.42 6.30 1.62
N GLU A 316 -14.27 5.40 1.13
CA GLU A 316 -15.03 4.50 1.98
C GLU A 316 -14.78 3.04 1.60
N TYR A 317 -14.72 2.19 2.61
CA TYR A 317 -14.36 0.78 2.48
C TYR A 317 -15.55 -0.09 2.85
N THR A 318 -15.96 -0.97 1.95
CA THR A 318 -16.98 -1.99 2.21
C THR A 318 -16.35 -3.37 2.17
N TYR A 319 -16.62 -4.18 3.19
CA TYR A 319 -16.12 -5.55 3.31
C TYR A 319 -17.27 -6.54 3.09
N ASN A 320 -16.95 -7.80 2.78
CA ASN A 320 -17.93 -8.88 2.94
C ASN A 320 -18.32 -9.04 4.43
N GLN A 321 -19.53 -9.53 4.67
CA GLN A 321 -20.03 -9.82 6.02
C GLN A 321 -19.67 -11.24 6.42
#